data_AF-A0A964J8R1-F1
#
_entry.id   AF-A0A964J8R1-F1
#
_cell.length_a   1.000
_cell.length_b   1.000
_cell.length_c   1.000
_cell.angle_alpha   90.00
_cell.angle_beta   90.00
_cell.angle_gamma   90.00
#
_symmetry.space_group_name_H-M   'P 1'
#
loop_
_entity.id
_entity.type
_entity.pdbx_description
1 polymer ?
#
loop_
_entity_poly.entity_id
_entity_poly.type
_entity_poly.pdbx_seq_one_letter_code
_entity_poly.pdbx_strand_id
1 'polypeptide(L)'
;MTMQTFVVLFLGISFGYKIGLTTISLYLLEGIVGLPVFANSPEKGIGLIYFTGPTMGYLLGFLTAVFLSSKINSKDNFFIVLIKLIFAVSTIYILGILWLGILIGWEKPIFELGVKPFLLAEIFKIMLLALIAKKIIKIRNFI
;
A
#
# COMPACT_ATOMS: atom_id res chain seq x y z
N MET A 1 -3.93 -13.29 -1.78
CA MET A 1 -3.11 -12.09 -2.11
C MET A 1 -4.02 -11.06 -2.77
N THR A 2 -3.82 -9.76 -2.54
CA THR A 2 -4.70 -8.69 -3.06
C THR A 2 -3.94 -7.74 -3.99
N MET A 3 -4.65 -6.93 -4.78
CA MET A 3 -4.07 -5.86 -5.61
C MET A 3 -4.02 -4.49 -4.92
N GLN A 4 -4.33 -4.41 -3.62
CA GLN A 4 -4.43 -3.13 -2.89
C GLN A 4 -3.11 -2.36 -2.90
N THR A 5 -1.98 -2.99 -2.56
CA THR A 5 -0.66 -2.34 -2.57
C THR A 5 -0.28 -1.79 -3.94
N PHE A 6 -0.62 -2.52 -5.01
CA PHE A 6 -0.43 -2.06 -6.39
C PHE A 6 -1.21 -0.78 -6.67
N VAL A 7 -2.50 -0.75 -6.31
CA VAL A 7 -3.37 0.42 -6.53
C VAL A 7 -2.87 1.62 -5.72
N VAL A 8 -2.45 1.43 -4.47
CA VAL A 8 -1.92 2.52 -3.63
C VAL A 8 -0.72 3.21 -4.30
N LEU A 9 0.26 2.43 -4.77
CA LEU A 9 1.43 2.98 -5.45
C LEU A 9 1.05 3.61 -6.81
N PHE A 10 0.16 2.95 -7.55
CA PHE A 10 -0.38 3.45 -8.81
C PHE A 10 -1.00 4.83 -8.65
N LEU A 11 -1.84 5.03 -7.61
CA LEU A 11 -2.49 6.30 -7.32
C LEU A 11 -1.46 7.39 -7.03
N GLY A 12 -0.42 7.09 -6.24
CA GLY A 12 0.66 8.03 -5.96
C GLY A 12 1.37 8.48 -7.24
N ILE A 13 1.75 7.53 -8.10
CA ILE A 13 2.42 7.82 -9.38
C ILE A 13 1.48 8.60 -10.32
N SER A 14 0.21 8.20 -10.43
CA SER A 14 -0.72 8.72 -11.45
C SER A 14 -1.35 10.06 -11.08
N PHE A 15 -1.61 10.30 -9.80
CA PHE A 15 -2.39 11.45 -9.33
C PHE A 15 -1.63 12.36 -8.38
N GLY A 16 -0.39 12.00 -8.01
CA GLY A 16 0.42 12.79 -7.09
C GLY A 16 -0.04 12.67 -5.63
N TYR A 17 0.66 13.36 -4.73
CA TYR A 17 0.43 13.17 -3.30
C TYR A 17 -0.91 13.72 -2.82
N LYS A 18 -1.40 14.85 -3.37
CA LYS A 18 -2.62 15.50 -2.89
C LYS A 18 -3.84 14.60 -3.11
N ILE A 19 -4.05 14.18 -4.35
CA ILE A 19 -5.17 13.32 -4.71
C ILE A 19 -4.95 11.92 -4.14
N GLY A 20 -3.75 11.36 -4.29
CA GLY A 20 -3.44 10.03 -3.75
C GLY A 20 -3.69 9.90 -2.25
N LEU A 21 -3.19 10.84 -1.43
CA LEU A 21 -3.44 10.83 0.02
C LEU A 21 -4.92 11.02 0.35
N THR A 22 -5.61 11.91 -0.37
CA THR A 22 -7.05 12.13 -0.16
C THR A 22 -7.84 10.86 -0.45
N THR A 23 -7.57 10.20 -1.58
CA THR A 23 -8.22 8.94 -1.97
C THR A 23 -7.95 7.83 -0.96
N ILE A 24 -6.70 7.63 -0.53
CA ILE A 24 -6.39 6.60 0.48
C ILE A 24 -7.04 6.94 1.83
N SER A 25 -7.06 8.20 2.23
CA SER A 25 -7.71 8.62 3.49
C SER A 25 -9.22 8.37 3.45
N LEU A 26 -9.89 8.70 2.34
CA LEU A 26 -11.31 8.41 2.14
C LEU A 26 -11.58 6.90 2.16
N TYR A 27 -10.78 6.10 1.46
CA TYR A 27 -10.87 4.64 1.49
C TYR A 27 -10.73 4.06 2.91
N LEU A 28 -9.83 4.62 3.74
CA LEU A 28 -9.72 4.22 5.14
C LEU A 28 -10.97 4.63 5.94
N LEU A 29 -11.48 5.85 5.73
CA LEU A 29 -12.69 6.34 6.38
C LEU A 29 -13.92 5.50 6.02
N GLU A 30 -14.09 5.13 4.75
CA GLU A 30 -15.15 4.22 4.28
C GLU A 30 -15.12 2.90 5.06
N GLY A 31 -13.93 2.32 5.23
CA GLY A 31 -13.74 1.12 6.03
C GLY A 31 -14.05 1.32 7.52
N ILE A 32 -13.66 2.47 8.11
CA ILE A 32 -13.98 2.81 9.52
C ILE A 32 -15.49 2.96 9.74
N VAL A 33 -16.19 3.61 8.80
CA VAL A 33 -17.65 3.82 8.85
C VAL A 33 -18.42 2.50 8.70
N GLY A 34 -17.77 1.43 8.22
CA GLY A 34 -18.33 0.08 8.17
C GLY A 34 -18.65 -0.41 6.77
N LEU A 35 -18.22 0.29 5.72
CA LEU A 35 -18.36 -0.19 4.35
C LEU A 35 -17.40 -1.36 4.09
N PRO A 36 -17.82 -2.41 3.35
CA PRO A 36 -17.01 -3.60 3.11
C PRO A 36 -15.98 -3.39 1.98
N VAL A 37 -15.15 -2.34 2.10
CA VAL A 37 -14.16 -1.95 1.07
C VAL A 37 -12.81 -2.67 1.22
N PHE A 38 -12.53 -3.22 2.40
CA PHE A 38 -11.28 -3.93 2.66
C PHE A 38 -11.33 -5.39 2.21
N ALA A 39 -10.16 -5.93 1.87
CA ALA A 39 -10.06 -7.29 1.35
C ALA A 39 -10.57 -8.35 2.34
N ASN A 40 -11.41 -9.26 1.85
CA ASN A 40 -12.11 -10.29 2.64
C ASN A 40 -13.03 -9.71 3.72
N SER A 41 -13.51 -8.48 3.56
CA SER A 41 -14.70 -8.00 4.28
C SER A 41 -15.95 -8.55 3.57
N PRO A 42 -17.01 -8.94 4.30
CA PRO A 42 -17.21 -8.78 5.74
C PRO A 42 -16.68 -9.95 6.60
N GLU A 43 -16.14 -11.02 6.01
CA GLU A 43 -15.71 -12.23 6.71
C GLU A 43 -14.67 -11.97 7.81
N LYS A 44 -13.79 -10.99 7.61
CA LYS A 44 -12.78 -10.55 8.59
C LYS A 44 -13.24 -9.39 9.49
N GLY A 45 -14.53 -9.09 9.49
CA GLY A 45 -15.13 -7.95 10.18
C GLY A 45 -15.31 -6.73 9.28
N ILE A 46 -15.98 -5.71 9.82
CA ILE A 46 -16.24 -4.42 9.19
C ILE A 46 -16.07 -3.31 10.23
N GLY A 47 -15.89 -2.06 9.78
CA GLY A 47 -15.83 -0.91 10.68
C GLY A 47 -14.58 -0.91 11.56
N LEU A 48 -14.72 -0.34 12.76
CA LEU A 48 -13.65 -0.26 13.76
C LEU A 48 -13.10 -1.64 14.18
N ILE A 49 -13.93 -2.69 14.15
CA ILE A 49 -13.50 -4.05 14.48
C ILE A 49 -12.42 -4.54 13.50
N TYR A 50 -12.55 -4.19 12.21
CA TYR A 50 -11.52 -4.50 11.23
C TYR A 50 -10.18 -3.79 11.56
N PHE A 51 -10.24 -2.57 12.09
CA PHE A 51 -9.07 -1.79 12.50
C PHE A 51 -8.39 -2.32 13.77
N THR A 52 -9.06 -3.17 14.55
CA THR A 52 -8.39 -3.91 15.64
C THR A 52 -7.69 -5.19 15.17
N GLY A 53 -7.84 -5.56 13.89
CA GLY A 53 -7.28 -6.78 13.31
C GLY A 53 -5.80 -6.66 12.90
N PRO A 54 -5.20 -7.78 12.44
CA PRO A 54 -3.76 -7.86 12.12
C PRO A 54 -3.32 -7.02 10.92
N THR A 55 -4.25 -6.50 10.12
CA THR A 55 -3.94 -5.76 8.88
C THR A 55 -3.85 -4.25 9.06
N MET A 56 -4.21 -3.70 10.23
CA MET A 56 -4.32 -2.25 10.45
C MET A 56 -3.01 -1.51 10.19
N GLY A 57 -1.87 -2.03 10.66
CA GLY A 57 -0.56 -1.42 10.37
C GLY A 57 -0.24 -1.31 8.87
N TYR A 58 -0.67 -2.29 8.06
CA TYR A 58 -0.47 -2.25 6.61
C TYR A 58 -1.35 -1.18 5.95
N LEU A 59 -2.60 -1.03 6.42
CA LEU A 59 -3.52 -0.01 5.96
C LEU A 59 -2.98 1.41 6.25
N LEU A 60 -2.44 1.64 7.44
CA LEU A 60 -1.80 2.91 7.76
C LEU A 60 -0.56 3.17 6.88
N GLY A 61 0.21 2.12 6.58
CA GLY A 61 1.32 2.20 5.64
C GLY A 61 0.93 2.54 4.20
N PHE A 62 -0.35 2.42 3.81
CA PHE A 62 -0.79 2.89 2.50
C PHE A 62 -0.64 4.40 2.35
N LEU A 63 -0.81 5.18 3.43
CA LEU A 63 -0.64 6.64 3.42
C LEU A 63 0.82 7.02 3.14
N THR A 64 1.77 6.35 3.78
CA THR A 64 3.20 6.60 3.53
C THR A 64 3.60 6.14 2.13
N ALA A 65 3.12 4.98 1.69
CA ALA A 65 3.44 4.45 0.37
C ALA A 65 2.89 5.29 -0.78
N VAL A 66 1.65 5.80 -0.67
CA VAL A 66 1.08 6.68 -1.72
C VAL A 66 1.83 8.00 -1.79
N PHE A 67 2.24 8.56 -0.65
CA PHE A 67 3.07 9.77 -0.63
C PHE A 67 4.44 9.53 -1.26
N LEU A 68 5.14 8.46 -0.89
CA LEU A 68 6.48 8.16 -1.40
C LEU A 68 6.47 7.82 -2.89
N SER A 69 5.55 6.98 -3.34
CA SER A 69 5.39 6.67 -4.76
C SER A 69 5.04 7.89 -5.61
N SER A 70 4.40 8.91 -5.02
CA SER A 70 4.16 10.17 -5.72
C SER A 70 5.42 10.96 -6.10
N LYS A 71 6.56 10.67 -5.48
CA LYS A 71 7.86 11.31 -5.78
C LYS A 71 8.56 10.69 -6.99
N ILE A 72 7.96 9.69 -7.63
CA ILE A 72 8.39 9.20 -8.94
C ILE A 72 8.09 10.26 -10.00
N ASN A 73 9.09 10.54 -10.82
CA ASN A 73 9.08 11.60 -11.83
C ASN A 73 9.34 11.02 -13.24
N SER A 74 8.92 11.76 -14.27
CA SER A 74 9.05 11.32 -15.68
C SER A 74 10.50 11.18 -16.14
N LYS A 75 11.42 11.90 -15.48
CA LYS A 75 12.86 11.87 -15.71
C LYS A 75 13.55 10.67 -15.05
N ASP A 76 12.90 9.99 -14.11
CA ASP A 76 13.49 8.83 -13.44
C ASP A 76 13.67 7.69 -14.45
N ASN A 77 14.84 7.05 -14.42
CA ASN A 77 15.06 5.83 -15.18
C ASN A 77 14.41 4.62 -14.48
N PHE A 78 14.34 3.49 -15.17
CA PHE A 78 13.68 2.28 -14.67
C PHE A 78 14.21 1.83 -13.30
N PHE A 79 15.54 1.86 -13.08
CA PHE A 79 16.14 1.46 -11.82
C PHE A 79 15.81 2.41 -10.66
N ILE A 80 15.80 3.73 -10.91
CA ILE A 80 15.38 4.73 -9.91
C ILE A 80 13.91 4.51 -9.53
N VAL A 81 13.04 4.23 -10.51
CA VAL A 81 11.63 3.92 -10.26
C VAL A 81 11.51 2.67 -9.38
N LEU A 82 12.24 1.59 -9.69
CA LEU A 82 12.25 0.38 -8.86
C LEU A 82 12.66 0.66 -7.42
N ILE A 83 13.76 1.40 -7.20
CA ILE A 83 14.23 1.74 -5.86
C ILE A 83 13.17 2.54 -5.09
N LYS A 84 12.56 3.54 -5.73
CA LYS A 84 11.49 4.35 -5.11
C LYS A 84 10.26 3.52 -4.77
N LEU A 85 9.87 2.57 -5.64
CA LEU A 85 8.75 1.67 -5.38
C LEU A 85 9.05 0.70 -4.24
N ILE A 86 10.24 0.08 -4.22
CA ILE A 86 10.68 -0.80 -3.13
C ILE A 86 10.67 -0.03 -1.80
N PHE A 87 11.18 1.20 -1.79
CA PHE A 87 11.17 2.05 -0.61
C PHE A 87 9.75 2.45 -0.18
N ALA A 88 8.86 2.77 -1.12
CA ALA A 88 7.47 3.07 -0.79
C ALA A 88 6.77 1.85 -0.17
N VAL A 89 6.94 0.67 -0.78
CA VAL A 89 6.34 -0.59 -0.32
C VAL A 89 6.90 -1.05 1.02
N SER A 90 8.20 -0.87 1.27
CA SER A 90 8.80 -1.28 2.54
C SER A 90 8.14 -0.59 3.73
N THR A 91 7.70 0.67 3.59
CA THR A 91 6.96 1.36 4.66
C THR A 91 5.64 0.66 5.02
N ILE A 92 4.95 0.04 4.05
CA ILE A 92 3.74 -0.76 4.29
C ILE A 92 4.07 -1.95 5.19
N TYR A 93 5.10 -2.71 4.84
CA TYR A 93 5.47 -3.92 5.57
C TYR A 93 6.11 -3.60 6.93
N ILE A 94 6.87 -2.51 7.06
CA ILE A 94 7.44 -2.08 8.34
C ILE A 94 6.31 -1.74 9.32
N LEU A 95 5.37 -0.88 8.93
CA LEU A 95 4.24 -0.52 9.78
C LEU A 95 3.31 -1.72 10.04
N GLY A 96 3.12 -2.57 9.03
CA GLY A 96 2.38 -3.83 9.15
C GLY A 96 2.97 -4.78 10.18
N ILE A 97 4.28 -5.07 10.11
CA ILE A 97 4.95 -5.96 11.07
C ILE A 97 4.98 -5.34 12.47
N LEU A 98 5.25 -4.03 12.58
CA LEU A 98 5.26 -3.35 13.88
C LEU A 98 3.91 -3.53 14.59
N TRP A 99 2.80 -3.30 13.87
CA TRP A 99 1.46 -3.54 14.40
C TRP A 99 1.22 -5.01 14.71
N LEU A 100 1.59 -5.92 13.80
CA LEU A 100 1.38 -7.35 13.98
C LEU A 100 2.12 -7.86 15.22
N GLY A 101 3.38 -7.45 15.44
CA GLY A 101 4.17 -7.81 16.62
C GLY A 101 3.56 -7.28 17.92
N ILE A 102 2.99 -6.07 17.91
CA ILE A 102 2.23 -5.54 19.06
C ILE A 102 0.96 -6.36 19.32
N LEU A 103 0.26 -6.78 18.26
CA LEU A 103 -1.03 -7.46 18.37
C LEU A 103 -0.91 -8.92 18.82
N ILE A 104 0.03 -9.69 18.26
CA ILE A 104 0.13 -11.14 18.49
C ILE A 104 1.40 -11.59 19.23
N GLY A 105 2.29 -10.66 19.57
CA GLY A 105 3.56 -10.93 20.25
C GLY A 105 4.76 -11.07 19.31
N TRP A 106 5.91 -10.53 19.73
CA TRP A 106 7.17 -10.56 18.96
C TRP A 106 7.87 -11.92 19.00
N GLU A 107 7.47 -12.80 19.92
CA GLU A 107 7.91 -14.19 20.01
C GLU A 107 7.33 -15.09 18.89
N LYS A 108 6.29 -14.63 18.21
CA LYS A 108 5.71 -15.32 17.04
C LYS A 108 6.56 -15.09 15.79
N PRO A 109 6.49 -15.97 14.78
CA PRO A 109 7.21 -15.79 13.50
C PRO A 109 6.56 -14.71 12.62
N ILE A 110 6.51 -13.46 13.09
CA ILE A 110 5.78 -12.35 12.46
C ILE A 110 6.24 -12.05 11.03
N PHE A 111 7.50 -12.28 10.68
CA PHE A 111 7.98 -12.11 9.32
C PHE A 111 7.39 -13.17 8.37
N GLU A 112 7.30 -14.42 8.84
CA GLU A 112 6.75 -15.52 8.05
C GLU A 112 5.24 -15.39 7.86
N LEU A 113 4.55 -14.79 8.83
CA LEU A 113 3.12 -14.54 8.77
C LEU A 113 2.78 -13.26 8.00
N GLY A 114 3.58 -12.21 8.18
CA GLY A 114 3.25 -10.84 7.77
C GLY A 114 3.97 -10.33 6.52
N VAL A 115 5.03 -11.00 6.04
CA VAL A 115 5.81 -10.54 4.87
C VAL A 115 6.05 -11.64 3.85
N LYS A 116 6.63 -12.76 4.30
CA LYS A 116 7.04 -13.89 3.45
C LYS A 116 5.95 -14.34 2.45
N PRO A 117 4.66 -14.43 2.82
CA PRO A 117 3.62 -14.88 1.90
C PRO A 117 3.38 -13.90 0.75
N PHE A 118 3.74 -12.62 0.93
CA PHE A 118 3.43 -11.54 -0.02
C PHE A 118 4.58 -11.20 -0.97
N LEU A 119 5.83 -11.54 -0.62
CA LEU A 119 7.03 -11.13 -1.34
C LEU A 119 6.96 -11.40 -2.85
N LEU A 120 6.54 -12.61 -3.25
CA LEU A 120 6.53 -13.00 -4.66
C LEU A 120 5.59 -12.12 -5.50
N ALA A 121 4.35 -11.91 -5.05
CA ALA A 121 3.44 -11.03 -5.79
C ALA A 121 3.83 -9.55 -5.63
N GLU A 122 4.48 -9.16 -4.54
CA GLU A 122 4.93 -7.79 -4.39
C GLU A 122 6.03 -7.43 -5.39
N ILE A 123 7.00 -8.34 -5.59
CA ILE A 123 8.00 -8.23 -6.65
C ILE A 123 7.32 -8.10 -8.01
N PHE A 124 6.34 -8.96 -8.29
CA PHE A 124 5.57 -8.90 -9.55
C PHE A 124 4.89 -7.54 -9.75
N LYS A 125 4.17 -7.04 -8.72
CA LYS A 125 3.47 -5.74 -8.77
C LYS A 125 4.43 -4.57 -8.96
N ILE A 126 5.56 -4.56 -8.26
CA ILE A 126 6.59 -3.52 -8.37
C ILE A 126 7.17 -3.51 -9.78
N MET A 127 7.48 -4.69 -10.35
CA MET A 127 7.98 -4.79 -11.73
C MET A 127 6.96 -4.27 -12.73
N LEU A 128 5.69 -4.67 -12.57
CA LEU A 128 4.61 -4.19 -13.42
C LEU A 128 4.47 -2.66 -13.34
N LEU A 129 4.48 -2.09 -12.14
CA LEU A 129 4.42 -0.64 -11.93
C LEU A 129 5.61 0.09 -12.54
N ALA A 130 6.83 -0.44 -12.38
CA ALA A 130 8.03 0.16 -12.93
C ALA A 130 7.98 0.22 -14.47
N LEU A 131 7.46 -0.82 -15.12
CA LEU A 131 7.26 -0.86 -16.57
C LEU A 131 6.24 0.19 -17.05
N ILE A 132 5.15 0.39 -16.33
CA ILE A 132 4.07 1.31 -16.74
C ILE A 132 4.24 2.74 -16.19
N ALA A 133 5.16 2.98 -15.25
CA ALA A 133 5.30 4.24 -14.50
C ALA A 133 5.34 5.49 -15.41
N LYS A 134 6.13 5.44 -16.49
CA LYS A 134 6.27 6.55 -17.45
C LYS A 134 4.99 6.84 -18.24
N LYS A 135 4.13 5.84 -18.43
CA LYS A 135 2.83 6.01 -19.10
C LYS A 135 1.83 6.62 -18.13
N ILE A 136 1.75 6.08 -16.92
CA ILE A 136 0.71 6.46 -15.94
C ILE A 136 1.00 7.82 -15.30
N ILE A 137 2.27 8.24 -15.17
CA ILE A 137 2.60 9.57 -14.65
C ILE A 137 2.07 10.71 -15.54
N LYS A 138 1.84 10.46 -16.84
CA LYS A 138 1.25 11.44 -17.76
C LYS A 138 -0.21 11.75 -17.41
N ILE A 139 -0.88 10.89 -16.65
CA ILE A 139 -2.26 11.12 -16.17
C ILE A 139 -2.32 12.40 -15.33
N ARG A 140 -1.25 12.74 -14.62
CA ARG A 140 -1.12 13.99 -13.84
C ARG A 140 -1.33 15.25 -14.68
N ASN A 141 -1.09 15.21 -15.98
CA ASN A 141 -1.22 16.39 -16.83
C ASN A 141 -2.69 16.74 -17.16
N PHE A 142 -3.63 15.83 -16.88
CA PHE A 142 -5.05 16.02 -17.16
C PHE A 142 -5.83 16.56 -15.95
N ILE A 143 -5.17 16.79 -14.82
CA ILE A 143 -5.78 17.17 -13.54
C ILE A 143 -5.03 18.39 -12.99
#